data_AF-X0V875-F1
#
_entry.id   AF-X0V875-F1
#
_cell.length_a   1.000
_cell.length_b   1.000
_cell.length_c   1.000
_cell.angle_alpha   90.00
_cell.angle_beta   90.00
_cell.angle_gamma   90.00
#
_symmetry.space_group_name_H-M   'P 1'
#
loop_
_entity.id
_entity.type
_entity.pdbx_description
1 polymer ?
#
loop_
_entity_poly.entity_id
_entity_poly.type
_entity_poly.pdbx_seq_one_letter_code
_entity_poly.pdbx_strand_id
1 'polypeptide(L)'
;LIRSIENRYSIGVLVLFINANSQYEILDGQQRLLTIKQYLEDKIDLSNTDIKKYSELNTQEKALLDAYCIFYLKLKSHHPQSKEEDIVQTFLRLQEGTPLNKAEKINAHRGKFKKIFRDTRETHPVFKYLGKEKRFRWRQLSAELLTLELESDFDNKVFPSLDLPSMINVIKKYERNISTRKVRLFKSNLDYLNNSLNMILTAFQPREFIAFYLLISYLRRKKADNKSLVNEFAEFAKQFLENLNRFSIYDDKPPTGMPKDLFDK
;
A
#
# COMPACT_ATOMS: atom_id res chain seq x y z
N LEU A 1 -32.72 -17.64 8.14
CA LEU A 1 -31.77 -17.17 9.17
C LEU A 1 -31.87 -18.01 10.45
N ILE A 2 -33.00 -17.95 11.18
CA ILE A 2 -33.17 -18.65 12.46
C ILE A 2 -32.91 -20.16 12.35
N ARG A 3 -33.51 -20.83 11.37
CA ARG A 3 -33.20 -22.24 11.07
C ARG A 3 -31.72 -22.54 10.81
N SER A 4 -30.98 -21.60 10.22
CA SER A 4 -29.53 -21.76 10.04
C SER A 4 -28.79 -21.74 11.39
N ILE A 5 -29.25 -20.90 12.34
CA ILE A 5 -28.71 -20.80 13.69
C ILE A 5 -29.00 -22.09 14.48
N GLU A 6 -30.24 -22.61 14.39
CA GLU A 6 -30.64 -23.89 15.00
C GLU A 6 -29.78 -25.05 14.48
N ASN A 7 -29.57 -25.10 13.16
CA ASN A 7 -28.74 -26.11 12.50
C ASN A 7 -27.23 -25.87 12.62
N ARG A 8 -26.80 -24.84 13.35
CA ARG A 8 -25.38 -24.47 13.55
C ARG A 8 -24.63 -24.12 12.26
N TYR A 9 -25.34 -23.72 11.23
CA TYR A 9 -24.74 -23.22 10.01
C TYR A 9 -24.26 -21.79 10.19
N SER A 10 -23.20 -21.43 9.48
CA SER A 10 -22.72 -20.05 9.43
C SER A 10 -23.79 -19.14 8.81
N ILE A 11 -24.08 -18.03 9.48
CA ILE A 11 -24.95 -16.97 8.94
C ILE A 11 -24.17 -15.88 8.19
N GLY A 12 -22.92 -16.18 7.82
CA GLY A 12 -21.97 -15.24 7.25
C GLY A 12 -21.37 -14.30 8.31
N VAL A 13 -20.26 -13.67 7.95
CA VAL A 13 -19.56 -12.72 8.82
C VAL A 13 -20.34 -11.40 8.87
N LEU A 14 -20.39 -10.77 10.04
CA LEU A 14 -20.88 -9.39 10.17
C LEU A 14 -19.72 -8.41 10.02
N VAL A 15 -19.94 -7.24 9.44
CA VAL A 15 -18.91 -6.21 9.35
C VAL A 15 -19.30 -5.04 10.25
N LEU A 16 -18.48 -4.79 11.27
CA LEU A 16 -18.70 -3.76 12.27
C LEU A 16 -17.59 -2.72 12.20
N PHE A 17 -17.95 -1.48 12.50
CA PHE A 17 -17.03 -0.36 12.63
C PHE A 17 -17.11 0.26 14.02
N ILE A 18 -15.98 0.72 14.55
CA ILE A 18 -15.97 1.50 15.79
C ILE A 18 -15.80 2.98 15.49
N ASN A 19 -16.80 3.76 15.88
CA ASN A 19 -16.77 5.20 15.73
C ASN A 19 -15.85 5.88 16.78
N ALA A 20 -15.70 7.19 16.70
CA ALA A 20 -14.80 7.92 17.63
C ALA A 20 -15.23 7.80 19.10
N ASN A 21 -16.51 7.54 19.35
CA ASN A 21 -17.10 7.37 20.68
C ASN A 21 -17.04 5.93 21.19
N SER A 22 -16.22 5.07 20.56
CA SER A 22 -16.12 3.63 20.88
C SER A 22 -17.43 2.86 20.71
N GLN A 23 -18.39 3.37 19.95
CA GLN A 23 -19.65 2.68 19.65
C GLN A 23 -19.51 1.84 18.38
N TYR A 24 -20.25 0.73 18.33
CA TYR A 24 -20.30 -0.16 17.18
C TYR A 24 -21.37 0.31 16.19
N GLU A 25 -20.95 0.52 14.95
CA GLU A 25 -21.83 0.73 13.80
C GLU A 25 -21.79 -0.51 12.91
N ILE A 26 -22.96 -0.93 12.43
CA ILE A 26 -23.11 -2.14 11.61
C ILE A 26 -23.01 -1.71 10.14
N LEU A 27 -21.96 -2.15 9.45
CA LEU A 27 -21.77 -1.90 8.02
C LEU A 27 -22.43 -2.97 7.15
N ASP A 28 -22.43 -4.22 7.63
CA ASP A 28 -23.14 -5.32 7.00
C ASP A 28 -23.71 -6.30 8.04
N GLY A 29 -24.88 -6.84 7.70
CA GLY A 29 -25.64 -7.76 8.53
C GLY A 29 -26.64 -7.09 9.47
N GLN A 30 -27.02 -5.83 9.22
CA GLN A 30 -28.05 -5.12 9.99
C GLN A 30 -29.37 -5.89 10.01
N GLN A 31 -29.85 -6.35 8.85
CA GLN A 31 -31.08 -7.15 8.77
C GLN A 31 -30.95 -8.47 9.54
N ARG A 32 -29.78 -9.13 9.48
CA ARG A 32 -29.53 -10.37 10.23
C ARG A 32 -29.64 -10.14 11.74
N LEU A 33 -29.00 -9.10 12.27
CA LEU A 33 -29.07 -8.75 13.69
C LEU A 33 -30.48 -8.32 14.11
N LEU A 34 -31.18 -7.55 13.28
CA LEU A 34 -32.57 -7.15 13.54
C LEU A 34 -33.50 -8.36 13.59
N THR A 35 -33.38 -9.29 12.65
CA THR A 35 -34.14 -10.55 12.66
C THR A 35 -33.84 -11.37 13.92
N ILE A 36 -32.56 -11.52 14.31
CA ILE A 36 -32.23 -12.25 15.55
C ILE A 36 -32.89 -11.57 16.76
N LYS A 37 -32.79 -10.24 16.87
CA LYS A 37 -33.44 -9.48 17.95
C LYS A 37 -34.96 -9.69 17.95
N GLN A 38 -35.60 -9.57 16.79
CA GLN A 38 -37.04 -9.78 16.66
C GLN A 38 -37.45 -11.20 17.04
N TYR A 39 -36.64 -12.21 16.72
CA TYR A 39 -36.89 -13.58 17.11
C TYR A 39 -36.83 -13.77 18.63
N LEU A 40 -35.79 -13.23 19.28
CA LEU A 40 -35.63 -13.28 20.74
C LEU A 40 -36.76 -12.55 21.49
N GLU A 41 -37.38 -11.55 20.85
CA GLU A 41 -38.51 -10.77 21.39
C GLU A 41 -39.88 -11.35 20.96
N ASP A 42 -39.93 -12.50 20.30
CA ASP A 42 -41.15 -13.11 19.72
C ASP A 42 -41.95 -12.19 18.78
N LYS A 43 -41.25 -11.25 18.12
CA LYS A 43 -41.83 -10.25 17.19
C LYS A 43 -41.83 -10.71 15.73
N ILE A 44 -41.31 -11.90 15.43
CA ILE A 44 -41.41 -12.48 14.10
C ILE A 44 -42.70 -13.27 14.00
N ASP A 45 -43.47 -13.05 12.93
CA ASP A 45 -44.58 -13.93 12.59
C ASP A 45 -44.03 -15.25 12.03
N LEU A 46 -44.23 -16.31 12.81
CA LEU A 46 -43.79 -17.67 12.52
C LEU A 46 -44.98 -18.62 12.26
N SER A 47 -46.20 -18.10 12.15
CA SER A 47 -47.46 -18.88 12.04
C SER A 47 -47.46 -19.91 10.89
N ASN A 48 -46.76 -19.61 9.79
CA ASN A 48 -46.64 -20.47 8.62
C ASN A 48 -45.31 -21.24 8.55
N THR A 49 -44.64 -21.41 9.70
CA THR A 49 -43.34 -22.09 9.76
C THR A 49 -43.33 -23.16 10.85
N ASP A 50 -42.45 -24.13 10.68
CA ASP A 50 -42.06 -25.16 11.65
C ASP A 50 -41.10 -24.65 12.74
N ILE A 51 -40.72 -23.37 12.68
CA ILE A 51 -39.80 -22.74 13.63
C ILE A 51 -40.61 -22.31 14.86
N LYS A 52 -40.23 -22.82 16.03
CA LYS A 52 -40.85 -22.44 17.31
C LYS A 52 -40.56 -20.98 17.64
N LYS A 53 -41.43 -20.35 18.42
CA LYS A 53 -41.11 -19.05 19.02
C LYS A 53 -40.01 -19.20 20.07
N TYR A 54 -39.27 -18.13 20.36
CA TYR A 54 -38.22 -18.17 21.37
C TYR A 54 -38.80 -18.49 22.77
N SER A 55 -39.98 -17.97 23.09
CA SER A 55 -40.69 -18.31 24.34
C SER A 55 -41.06 -19.80 24.46
N GLU A 56 -41.29 -20.49 23.35
CA GLU A 56 -41.70 -21.90 23.29
C GLU A 56 -40.52 -22.88 23.38
N LEU A 57 -39.29 -22.39 23.30
CA LEU A 57 -38.08 -23.22 23.40
C LEU A 57 -37.87 -23.75 24.83
N ASN A 58 -37.49 -25.02 24.93
CA ASN A 58 -37.07 -25.64 26.18
C ASN A 58 -35.67 -25.16 26.62
N THR A 59 -35.27 -25.49 27.85
CA THR A 59 -34.00 -25.04 28.43
C THR A 59 -32.77 -25.46 27.61
N GLN A 60 -32.78 -26.66 27.04
CA GLN A 60 -31.67 -27.14 26.20
C GLN A 60 -31.61 -26.38 24.87
N GLU A 61 -32.75 -26.16 24.22
CA GLU A 61 -32.86 -25.41 22.96
C GLU A 61 -32.37 -23.96 23.14
N LYS A 62 -32.74 -23.30 24.24
CA LYS A 62 -32.25 -21.95 24.57
C LYS A 62 -30.75 -21.92 24.83
N ALA A 63 -30.23 -22.86 25.63
CA ALA A 63 -28.80 -22.98 25.89
C ALA A 63 -28.00 -23.20 24.60
N LEU A 64 -28.55 -23.96 23.66
CA LEU A 64 -27.96 -24.11 22.34
C LEU A 64 -27.96 -22.77 21.60
N LEU A 65 -29.08 -22.06 21.53
CA LEU A 65 -29.17 -20.79 20.82
C LEU A 65 -28.21 -19.74 21.39
N ASP A 66 -28.11 -19.63 22.72
CA ASP A 66 -27.18 -18.74 23.41
C ASP A 66 -25.70 -19.07 23.14
N ALA A 67 -25.39 -20.36 22.98
CA ALA A 67 -24.05 -20.82 22.63
C ALA A 67 -23.69 -20.60 21.14
N TYR A 68 -24.61 -20.08 20.31
CA TYR A 68 -24.31 -19.83 18.91
C TYR A 68 -23.35 -18.65 18.72
N CYS A 69 -22.17 -18.93 18.20
CA CYS A 69 -21.15 -17.91 17.94
C CYS A 69 -21.40 -17.20 16.61
N ILE A 70 -21.58 -15.88 16.66
CA ILE A 70 -21.60 -15.02 15.48
C ILE A 70 -20.21 -14.43 15.27
N PHE A 71 -19.60 -14.69 14.12
CA PHE A 71 -18.32 -14.11 13.74
C PHE A 71 -18.51 -12.73 13.12
N TYR A 72 -17.67 -11.78 13.51
CA TYR A 72 -17.66 -10.44 12.94
C TYR A 72 -16.24 -9.96 12.64
N LEU A 73 -16.12 -9.16 11.58
CA LEU A 73 -14.93 -8.37 11.26
C LEU A 73 -15.09 -6.99 11.84
N LYS A 74 -14.08 -6.59 12.60
CA LYS A 74 -14.00 -5.27 13.22
C LYS A 74 -13.08 -4.38 12.41
N LEU A 75 -13.65 -3.41 11.71
CA LEU A 75 -12.89 -2.38 11.00
C LEU A 75 -12.50 -1.26 11.96
N LYS A 76 -11.22 -0.90 11.94
CA LYS A 76 -10.68 0.23 12.69
C LYS A 76 -9.89 1.11 11.72
N SER A 77 -10.32 2.35 11.55
CA SER A 77 -9.49 3.33 10.85
C SER A 77 -8.41 3.87 11.78
N HIS A 78 -7.21 4.08 11.21
CA HIS A 78 -6.06 4.66 11.90
C HIS A 78 -5.94 6.18 11.67
N HIS A 79 -6.71 6.76 10.76
CA HIS A 79 -6.59 8.16 10.36
C HIS A 79 -7.95 8.88 10.42
N PRO A 80 -8.07 9.99 11.20
CA PRO A 80 -9.34 10.72 11.33
C PRO A 80 -9.85 11.29 10.01
N GLN A 81 -8.96 11.74 9.14
CA GLN A 81 -9.30 12.46 7.91
C GLN A 81 -9.67 11.56 6.72
N SER A 82 -9.22 10.29 6.70
CA SER A 82 -9.55 9.31 5.65
C SER A 82 -10.49 8.20 6.14
N LYS A 83 -11.08 8.39 7.32
CA LYS A 83 -11.82 7.35 8.05
C LYS A 83 -12.93 6.74 7.21
N GLU A 84 -13.80 7.57 6.66
CA GLU A 84 -14.96 7.12 5.87
C GLU A 84 -14.54 6.46 4.56
N GLU A 85 -13.64 7.10 3.80
CA GLU A 85 -13.14 6.54 2.53
C GLU A 85 -12.45 5.19 2.72
N ASP A 86 -11.61 5.04 3.75
CA ASP A 86 -10.90 3.79 4.04
C ASP A 86 -11.88 2.66 4.39
N ILE A 87 -12.96 2.97 5.12
CA ILE A 87 -13.99 2.00 5.50
C ILE A 87 -14.79 1.57 4.28
N VAL A 88 -15.28 2.53 3.48
CA VAL A 88 -16.07 2.24 2.28
C VAL A 88 -15.24 1.41 1.29
N GLN A 89 -13.98 1.78 1.07
CA GLN A 89 -13.09 1.00 0.20
C GLN A 89 -12.82 -0.40 0.75
N THR A 90 -12.62 -0.55 2.06
CA THR A 90 -12.43 -1.87 2.68
C THR A 90 -13.69 -2.72 2.56
N PHE A 91 -14.86 -2.12 2.75
CA PHE A 91 -16.15 -2.79 2.64
C PHE A 91 -16.44 -3.26 1.21
N LEU A 92 -16.29 -2.37 0.21
CA LEU A 92 -16.46 -2.72 -1.20
C LEU A 92 -15.50 -3.85 -1.61
N ARG A 93 -14.25 -3.81 -1.15
CA ARG A 93 -13.29 -4.90 -1.42
C ARG A 93 -13.66 -6.22 -0.80
N LEU A 94 -14.26 -6.22 0.40
CA LEU A 94 -14.78 -7.42 1.03
C LEU A 94 -15.92 -8.03 0.21
N GLN A 95 -16.79 -7.19 -0.37
CA GLN A 95 -17.87 -7.65 -1.24
C GLN A 95 -17.37 -8.15 -2.60
N GLU A 96 -16.44 -7.41 -3.22
CA GLU A 96 -15.91 -7.71 -4.56
C GLU A 96 -14.84 -8.80 -4.57
N GLY A 97 -14.32 -9.21 -3.41
CA GLY A 97 -13.21 -10.17 -3.30
C GLY A 97 -11.89 -9.63 -3.84
N THR A 98 -11.71 -8.30 -3.92
CA THR A 98 -10.55 -7.67 -4.54
C THR A 98 -9.29 -7.85 -3.68
N PRO A 99 -8.25 -8.55 -4.17
CA PRO A 99 -7.04 -8.79 -3.39
C PRO A 99 -6.22 -7.51 -3.19
N LEU A 100 -5.39 -7.50 -2.14
CA LEU A 100 -4.44 -6.42 -1.90
C LEU A 100 -3.44 -6.29 -3.05
N ASN A 101 -3.17 -5.06 -3.46
CA ASN A 101 -2.15 -4.77 -4.45
C ASN A 101 -0.73 -4.88 -3.85
N LYS A 102 0.31 -4.76 -4.69
CA LYS A 102 1.73 -4.84 -4.26
C LYS A 102 2.06 -3.84 -3.14
N ALA A 103 1.65 -2.58 -3.29
CA ALA A 103 1.92 -1.52 -2.33
C ALA A 103 1.29 -1.80 -0.96
N GLU A 104 0.05 -2.30 -0.96
CA GLU A 104 -0.71 -2.68 0.23
C GLU A 104 -0.10 -3.88 0.92
N LYS A 105 0.30 -4.91 0.16
CA LYS A 105 1.01 -6.08 0.70
C LYS A 105 2.31 -5.67 1.37
N ILE A 106 3.13 -4.83 0.73
CA ILE A 106 4.36 -4.28 1.31
C ILE A 106 4.06 -3.48 2.60
N ASN A 107 3.03 -2.62 2.56
CA ASN A 107 2.68 -1.77 3.69
C ASN A 107 2.04 -2.52 4.87
N ALA A 108 1.49 -3.73 4.66
CA ALA A 108 0.90 -4.56 5.71
C ALA A 108 1.94 -5.15 6.68
N HIS A 109 3.19 -5.33 6.23
CA HIS A 109 4.26 -5.88 7.07
C HIS A 109 4.67 -4.92 8.20
N ARG A 110 5.33 -5.47 9.24
CA ARG A 110 5.85 -4.72 10.40
C ARG A 110 7.38 -4.73 10.39
N GLY A 111 7.98 -4.04 11.36
CA GLY A 111 9.45 -4.01 11.55
C GLY A 111 10.13 -2.70 11.14
N LYS A 112 11.45 -2.66 11.34
CA LYS A 112 12.30 -1.48 11.12
C LYS A 112 12.30 -1.03 9.67
N PHE A 113 12.37 -1.96 8.71
CA PHE A 113 12.29 -1.64 7.29
C PHE A 113 11.01 -0.85 6.94
N LYS A 114 9.85 -1.35 7.40
CA LYS A 114 8.56 -0.68 7.21
C LYS A 114 8.49 0.70 7.83
N LYS A 115 9.02 0.84 9.05
CA LYS A 115 9.11 2.13 9.72
C LYS A 115 9.93 3.13 8.90
N ILE A 116 11.09 2.73 8.39
CA ILE A 116 12.00 3.64 7.68
C ILE A 116 11.41 4.13 6.36
N PHE A 117 10.88 3.25 5.51
CA PHE A 117 10.34 3.71 4.22
C PHE A 117 9.08 4.57 4.42
N ARG A 118 8.24 4.22 5.42
CA ARG A 118 7.04 4.99 5.75
C ARG A 118 7.41 6.37 6.26
N ASP A 119 8.26 6.43 7.29
CA ASP A 119 8.66 7.69 7.92
C ASP A 119 9.40 8.59 6.89
N THR A 120 10.23 7.99 6.02
CA THR A 120 10.91 8.75 4.95
C THR A 120 9.92 9.27 3.92
N ARG A 121 8.92 8.47 3.50
CA ARG A 121 7.88 8.96 2.60
C ARG A 121 7.12 10.14 3.21
N GLU A 122 6.82 10.08 4.50
CA GLU A 122 5.98 11.08 5.18
C GLU A 122 6.72 12.38 5.46
N THR A 123 8.04 12.32 5.64
CA THR A 123 8.85 13.47 6.05
C THR A 123 9.68 14.08 4.94
N HIS A 124 10.07 13.31 3.92
CA HIS A 124 11.03 13.78 2.91
C HIS A 124 10.35 14.66 1.84
N PRO A 125 10.85 15.88 1.55
CA PRO A 125 10.24 16.83 0.62
C PRO A 125 9.98 16.30 -0.79
N VAL A 126 10.89 15.45 -1.29
CA VAL A 126 10.80 14.84 -2.63
C VAL A 126 9.43 14.21 -2.93
N PHE A 127 8.78 13.59 -1.95
CA PHE A 127 7.48 12.94 -2.15
C PHE A 127 6.30 13.91 -2.21
N LYS A 128 6.49 15.17 -1.79
CA LYS A 128 5.50 16.23 -1.98
C LYS A 128 5.40 16.62 -3.46
N TYR A 129 6.53 16.62 -4.17
CA TYR A 129 6.60 16.98 -5.59
C TYR A 129 6.05 15.88 -6.51
N LEU A 130 6.06 14.61 -6.09
CA LEU A 130 5.49 13.49 -6.84
C LEU A 130 3.93 13.48 -6.84
N GLY A 131 3.29 14.40 -6.14
CA GLY A 131 1.83 14.56 -6.14
C GLY A 131 1.08 13.68 -5.14
N LYS A 132 -0.25 13.67 -5.24
CA LYS A 132 -1.13 12.97 -4.28
C LYS A 132 -0.93 11.45 -4.33
N GLU A 133 -0.74 10.85 -3.16
CA GLU A 133 -0.56 9.40 -3.04
C GLU A 133 -1.88 8.67 -3.31
N LYS A 134 -1.86 7.69 -4.23
CA LYS A 134 -2.94 6.72 -4.41
C LYS A 134 -2.47 5.34 -3.96
N ARG A 135 -3.26 4.67 -3.11
CA ARG A 135 -3.05 3.27 -2.67
C ARG A 135 -1.60 2.92 -2.31
N PHE A 136 -0.97 3.74 -1.46
CA PHE A 136 0.41 3.55 -0.97
C PHE A 136 1.52 3.53 -2.04
N ARG A 137 1.28 4.11 -3.24
CA ARG A 137 2.25 4.08 -4.35
C ARG A 137 3.60 4.73 -4.00
N TRP A 138 3.59 5.80 -3.22
CA TRP A 138 4.79 6.53 -2.82
C TRP A 138 5.52 5.85 -1.67
N ARG A 139 4.77 5.21 -0.76
CA ARG A 139 5.36 4.27 0.20
C ARG A 139 6.03 3.08 -0.50
N GLN A 140 5.41 2.52 -1.54
CA GLN A 140 6.04 1.48 -2.35
C GLN A 140 7.33 1.98 -3.00
N LEU A 141 7.31 3.17 -3.61
CA LEU A 141 8.52 3.75 -4.21
C LEU A 141 9.62 3.93 -3.16
N SER A 142 9.30 4.51 -2.00
CA SER A 142 10.25 4.65 -0.88
C SER A 142 10.83 3.30 -0.45
N ALA A 143 10.01 2.24 -0.41
CA ALA A 143 10.46 0.89 -0.09
C ALA A 143 11.38 0.33 -1.18
N GLU A 144 11.05 0.51 -2.47
CA GLU A 144 11.86 0.08 -3.62
C GLU A 144 13.24 0.72 -3.60
N LEU A 145 13.31 2.04 -3.36
CA LEU A 145 14.57 2.78 -3.28
C LEU A 145 15.42 2.35 -2.07
N LEU A 146 14.80 2.12 -0.93
CA LEU A 146 15.49 1.59 0.24
C LEU A 146 16.04 0.18 -0.04
N THR A 147 15.28 -0.69 -0.71
CA THR A 147 15.75 -2.01 -1.14
C THR A 147 16.97 -1.91 -2.04
N LEU A 148 16.95 -1.02 -3.03
CA LEU A 148 18.10 -0.79 -3.91
C LEU A 148 19.33 -0.39 -3.11
N GLU A 149 19.21 0.53 -2.15
CA GLU A 149 20.36 0.95 -1.34
C GLU A 149 20.90 -0.19 -0.44
N LEU A 150 20.02 -1.06 0.04
CA LEU A 150 20.38 -2.17 0.95
C LEU A 150 20.99 -3.38 0.25
N GLU A 151 20.45 -3.77 -0.91
CA GLU A 151 20.79 -5.04 -1.56
C GLU A 151 21.64 -4.88 -2.82
N SER A 152 21.78 -3.67 -3.38
CA SER A 152 22.58 -3.51 -4.60
C SER A 152 24.07 -3.56 -4.32
N ASP A 153 24.79 -4.16 -5.27
CA ASP A 153 26.22 -4.05 -5.43
C ASP A 153 26.50 -3.07 -6.58
N PHE A 154 26.81 -1.83 -6.22
CA PHE A 154 27.08 -0.76 -7.18
C PHE A 154 28.44 -0.90 -7.87
N ASP A 155 29.38 -1.64 -7.30
CA ASP A 155 30.69 -1.85 -7.91
C ASP A 155 30.59 -2.84 -9.07
N ASN A 156 29.84 -3.92 -8.85
CA ASN A 156 29.59 -4.95 -9.87
C ASN A 156 28.32 -4.69 -10.70
N LYS A 157 27.61 -3.58 -10.44
CA LYS A 157 26.34 -3.22 -11.11
C LYS A 157 25.27 -4.31 -11.03
N VAL A 158 25.22 -5.00 -9.89
CA VAL A 158 24.21 -6.03 -9.60
C VAL A 158 23.11 -5.41 -8.75
N PHE A 159 21.88 -5.44 -9.27
CA PHE A 159 20.72 -4.82 -8.65
C PHE A 159 19.65 -5.86 -8.29
N PRO A 160 18.98 -5.75 -7.14
CA PRO A 160 17.95 -6.69 -6.73
C PRO A 160 16.71 -6.55 -7.62
N SER A 161 15.96 -7.64 -7.79
CA SER A 161 14.60 -7.57 -8.32
C SER A 161 13.70 -6.80 -7.36
N LEU A 162 12.84 -5.95 -7.91
CA LEU A 162 11.85 -5.18 -7.17
C LEU A 162 10.46 -5.82 -7.22
N ASP A 163 10.32 -7.06 -7.69
CA ASP A 163 9.06 -7.80 -7.66
C ASP A 163 8.58 -8.08 -6.22
N LEU A 164 7.29 -8.38 -6.06
CA LEU A 164 6.70 -8.56 -4.74
C LEU A 164 7.39 -9.67 -3.90
N PRO A 165 7.69 -10.86 -4.44
CA PRO A 165 8.43 -11.89 -3.70
C PRO A 165 9.78 -11.40 -3.15
N SER A 166 10.61 -10.77 -3.98
CA SER A 166 11.91 -10.22 -3.56
C SER A 166 11.74 -9.14 -2.49
N MET A 167 10.76 -8.24 -2.66
CA MET A 167 10.47 -7.20 -1.67
C MET A 167 10.04 -7.80 -0.32
N ILE A 168 9.22 -8.86 -0.30
CA ILE A 168 8.83 -9.54 0.94
C ILE A 168 10.06 -10.16 1.63
N ASN A 169 10.96 -10.76 0.86
CA ASN A 169 12.20 -11.35 1.41
C ASN A 169 13.08 -10.28 2.07
N VAL A 170 13.23 -9.11 1.42
CA VAL A 170 13.99 -7.98 1.97
C VAL A 170 13.34 -7.42 3.24
N ILE A 171 12.01 -7.27 3.25
CA ILE A 171 11.27 -6.82 4.45
C ILE A 171 11.52 -7.77 5.63
N LYS A 172 11.46 -9.09 5.40
CA LYS A 172 11.75 -10.11 6.43
C LYS A 172 13.20 -10.04 6.89
N LYS A 173 14.16 -9.96 5.95
CA LYS A 173 15.60 -9.87 6.22
C LYS A 173 15.95 -8.67 7.13
N TYR A 174 15.31 -7.52 6.90
CA TYR A 174 15.55 -6.28 7.65
C TYR A 174 14.44 -5.92 8.65
N GLU A 175 13.67 -6.91 9.11
CA GLU A 175 12.59 -6.68 10.08
C GLU A 175 13.13 -6.10 11.39
N ARG A 176 14.25 -6.65 11.88
CA ARG A 176 14.81 -6.30 13.20
C ARG A 176 16.04 -5.41 13.13
N ASN A 177 16.91 -5.59 12.14
CA ASN A 177 18.19 -4.88 12.05
C ASN A 177 18.39 -4.35 10.64
N ILE A 178 18.94 -3.15 10.53
CA ILE A 178 19.21 -2.48 9.26
C ILE A 178 20.42 -1.55 9.44
N SER A 179 21.29 -1.51 8.43
CA SER A 179 22.51 -0.70 8.49
C SER A 179 22.17 0.79 8.53
N THR A 180 22.55 1.47 9.61
CA THR A 180 22.36 2.93 9.77
C THR A 180 23.11 3.72 8.71
N ARG A 181 24.29 3.25 8.28
CA ARG A 181 25.06 3.84 7.18
C ARG A 181 24.28 3.80 5.87
N LYS A 182 23.72 2.64 5.50
CA LYS A 182 22.93 2.51 4.27
C LYS A 182 21.64 3.33 4.32
N VAL A 183 20.96 3.39 5.47
CA VAL A 183 19.77 4.24 5.64
C VAL A 183 20.12 5.73 5.50
N ARG A 184 21.28 6.16 6.00
CA ARG A 184 21.76 7.54 5.83
C ARG A 184 22.08 7.86 4.37
N LEU A 185 22.75 6.95 3.67
CA LEU A 185 22.99 7.07 2.23
C LEU A 185 21.67 7.15 1.45
N PHE A 186 20.71 6.30 1.79
CA PHE A 186 19.39 6.31 1.19
C PHE A 186 18.71 7.68 1.27
N LYS A 187 18.64 8.25 2.48
CA LYS A 187 18.05 9.59 2.69
C LYS A 187 18.86 10.68 1.99
N SER A 188 20.19 10.62 2.11
CA SER A 188 21.06 11.61 1.49
C SER A 188 20.98 11.58 -0.04
N ASN A 189 20.77 10.42 -0.67
CA ASN A 189 20.52 10.34 -2.12
C ASN A 189 19.20 11.02 -2.50
N LEU A 190 18.16 10.88 -1.68
CA LEU A 190 16.91 11.61 -1.89
C LEU A 190 17.08 13.12 -1.73
N ASP A 191 17.92 13.57 -0.79
CA ASP A 191 18.25 15.00 -0.64
C ASP A 191 18.92 15.53 -1.92
N TYR A 192 19.85 14.77 -2.50
CA TYR A 192 20.48 15.13 -3.78
C TYR A 192 19.47 15.21 -4.92
N LEU A 193 18.56 14.24 -5.05
CA LEU A 193 17.51 14.30 -6.06
C LEU A 193 16.61 15.52 -5.85
N ASN A 194 16.21 15.79 -4.61
CA ASN A 194 15.39 16.95 -4.29
C ASN A 194 16.09 18.26 -4.65
N ASN A 195 17.36 18.41 -4.29
CA ASN A 195 18.11 19.64 -4.52
C ASN A 195 18.47 19.85 -5.99
N SER A 196 18.74 18.77 -6.73
CA SER A 196 19.14 18.85 -8.13
C SER A 196 17.94 18.95 -9.08
N LEU A 197 16.82 18.30 -8.76
CA LEU A 197 15.70 18.10 -9.70
C LEU A 197 14.42 18.85 -9.33
N ASN A 198 14.42 19.66 -8.27
CA ASN A 198 13.21 20.16 -7.59
C ASN A 198 12.08 20.64 -8.53
N MET A 199 12.43 21.38 -9.58
CA MET A 199 11.45 21.95 -10.53
C MET A 199 10.88 20.95 -11.53
N ILE A 200 11.54 19.81 -11.74
CA ILE A 200 11.19 18.83 -12.78
C ILE A 200 10.59 17.56 -12.15
N LEU A 201 10.74 17.36 -10.83
CA LEU A 201 10.24 16.17 -10.12
C LEU A 201 8.75 15.89 -10.30
N THR A 202 7.92 16.90 -10.57
CA THR A 202 6.49 16.74 -10.86
C THR A 202 6.21 15.98 -12.16
N ALA A 203 7.16 15.96 -13.10
CA ALA A 203 7.04 15.28 -14.38
C ALA A 203 7.46 13.81 -14.33
N PHE A 204 8.13 13.37 -13.26
CA PHE A 204 8.72 12.04 -13.19
C PHE A 204 7.69 10.94 -12.97
N GLN A 205 7.74 9.91 -13.81
CA GLN A 205 7.15 8.63 -13.52
C GLN A 205 8.01 7.86 -12.51
N PRO A 206 7.41 6.93 -11.73
CA PRO A 206 8.14 6.21 -10.70
C PRO A 206 9.37 5.43 -11.21
N ARG A 207 9.32 4.91 -12.45
CA ARG A 207 10.44 4.17 -13.05
C ARG A 207 11.62 5.09 -13.36
N GLU A 208 11.35 6.27 -13.87
CA GLU A 208 12.36 7.31 -14.11
C GLU A 208 12.98 7.75 -12.79
N PHE A 209 12.16 7.95 -11.76
CA PHE A 209 12.65 8.30 -10.44
C PHE A 209 13.63 7.24 -9.88
N ILE A 210 13.33 5.95 -10.07
CA ILE A 210 14.23 4.84 -9.71
C ILE A 210 15.54 4.92 -10.51
N ALA A 211 15.47 5.16 -11.82
CA ALA A 211 16.66 5.25 -12.67
C ALA A 211 17.59 6.40 -12.23
N PHE A 212 17.03 7.59 -12.01
CA PHE A 212 17.79 8.74 -11.53
C PHE A 212 18.33 8.54 -10.11
N TYR A 213 17.58 7.83 -9.25
CA TYR A 213 18.06 7.44 -7.93
C TYR A 213 19.29 6.51 -8.01
N LEU A 214 19.24 5.49 -8.86
CA LEU A 214 20.37 4.59 -9.07
C LEU A 214 21.59 5.34 -9.62
N LEU A 215 21.37 6.23 -10.59
CA LEU A 215 22.42 7.05 -11.17
C LEU A 215 23.10 7.91 -10.11
N ILE A 216 22.35 8.64 -9.29
CA ILE A 216 22.97 9.49 -8.26
C ILE A 216 23.63 8.66 -7.16
N SER A 217 23.05 7.51 -6.75
CA SER A 217 23.69 6.64 -5.76
C SER A 217 25.02 6.09 -6.29
N TYR A 218 25.09 5.73 -7.57
CA TYR A 218 26.34 5.32 -8.23
C TYR A 218 27.35 6.45 -8.33
N LEU A 219 26.95 7.62 -8.84
CA LEU A 219 27.85 8.76 -9.05
C LEU A 219 28.44 9.26 -7.74
N ARG A 220 27.65 9.32 -6.66
CA ARG A 220 28.15 9.73 -5.34
C ARG A 220 29.17 8.76 -4.75
N ARG A 221 29.15 7.50 -5.16
CA ARG A 221 30.15 6.49 -4.74
C ARG A 221 31.44 6.59 -5.53
N LYS A 222 31.35 6.93 -6.83
CA LYS A 222 32.51 6.99 -7.74
C LYS A 222 33.14 8.38 -7.87
N LYS A 223 32.39 9.44 -7.57
CA LYS A 223 32.78 10.85 -7.68
C LYS A 223 32.49 11.60 -6.38
N ALA A 224 32.84 11.02 -5.23
CA ALA A 224 32.50 11.57 -3.91
C ALA A 224 33.04 13.00 -3.69
N ASP A 225 34.17 13.34 -4.30
CA ASP A 225 34.84 14.64 -4.13
C ASP A 225 34.34 15.73 -5.12
N ASN A 226 33.41 15.38 -6.03
CA ASN A 226 32.91 16.35 -7.00
C ASN A 226 31.90 17.32 -6.35
N LYS A 227 32.37 18.52 -6.00
CA LYS A 227 31.55 19.61 -5.44
C LYS A 227 30.46 20.11 -6.41
N SER A 228 30.67 19.94 -7.72
CA SER A 228 29.74 20.38 -8.77
C SER A 228 28.71 19.32 -9.15
N LEU A 229 28.73 18.13 -8.53
CA LEU A 229 27.89 16.99 -8.91
C LEU A 229 26.39 17.31 -8.91
N VAL A 230 25.92 18.15 -7.97
CA VAL A 230 24.51 18.58 -7.91
C VAL A 230 24.11 19.32 -9.18
N ASN A 231 24.93 20.27 -9.63
CA ASN A 231 24.66 21.08 -10.81
C ASN A 231 24.79 20.26 -12.10
N GLU A 232 25.87 19.46 -12.21
CA GLU A 232 26.07 18.56 -13.37
C GLU A 232 24.91 17.58 -13.52
N PHE A 233 24.42 17.02 -12.42
CA PHE A 233 23.29 16.09 -12.43
C PHE A 233 21.98 16.77 -12.80
N ALA A 234 21.75 18.02 -12.34
CA ALA A 234 20.59 18.81 -12.72
C ALA A 234 20.57 19.14 -14.22
N GLU A 235 21.72 19.57 -14.76
CA GLU A 235 21.88 19.85 -16.20
C GLU A 235 21.67 18.60 -17.05
N PHE A 236 22.29 17.48 -16.64
CA PHE A 236 22.07 16.19 -17.29
C PHE A 236 20.60 15.80 -17.29
N ALA A 237 19.91 15.89 -16.15
CA ALA A 237 18.51 15.50 -16.05
C ALA A 237 17.62 16.36 -16.96
N LYS A 238 17.87 17.68 -17.01
CA LYS A 238 17.15 18.59 -17.89
C LYS A 238 17.34 18.22 -19.36
N GLN A 239 18.58 18.05 -19.80
CA GLN A 239 18.89 17.67 -21.18
C GLN A 239 18.34 16.29 -21.53
N PHE A 240 18.43 15.32 -20.61
CA PHE A 240 17.90 13.98 -20.81
C PHE A 240 16.38 14.00 -21.02
N LEU A 241 15.63 14.74 -20.22
CA LEU A 241 14.18 14.85 -20.35
C LEU A 241 13.75 15.67 -21.57
N GLU A 242 14.47 16.76 -21.90
CA GLU A 242 14.26 17.51 -23.14
C GLU A 242 14.45 16.61 -24.36
N ASN A 243 15.51 15.80 -24.36
CA ASN A 243 15.77 14.85 -25.42
C ASN A 243 14.69 13.77 -25.45
N LEU A 244 14.37 13.12 -24.33
CA LEU A 244 13.36 12.07 -24.24
C LEU A 244 11.98 12.51 -24.77
N ASN A 245 11.61 13.77 -24.54
CA ASN A 245 10.35 14.35 -25.07
C ASN A 245 10.44 14.80 -26.54
N ARG A 246 11.65 14.95 -27.10
CA ARG A 246 11.87 15.18 -28.53
C ARG A 246 11.82 13.90 -29.35
N PHE A 247 11.95 12.74 -28.71
CA PHE A 247 11.81 11.44 -29.36
C PHE A 247 10.36 10.95 -29.25
N SER A 248 9.64 10.95 -30.36
CA SER A 248 8.52 10.05 -30.53
C SER A 248 9.06 8.68 -30.92
N ILE A 249 8.55 7.59 -30.33
CA ILE A 249 8.79 6.23 -30.84
C ILE A 249 8.21 6.01 -32.25
N TYR A 250 7.50 7.00 -32.77
CA TYR A 250 7.00 7.08 -34.15
C TYR A 250 7.83 8.00 -35.04
N ASP A 251 8.96 8.52 -34.56
CA ASP A 251 9.85 9.31 -35.41
C ASP A 251 10.62 8.39 -36.36
N ASP A 252 10.54 8.67 -37.66
CA ASP A 252 11.24 7.88 -38.69
C ASP A 252 12.68 8.36 -38.92
N LYS A 253 13.17 9.31 -38.11
CA LYS A 253 14.47 9.95 -38.29
C LYS A 253 15.22 10.15 -36.96
N PRO A 254 16.53 9.86 -36.93
CA PRO A 254 17.35 10.11 -35.76
C PRO A 254 17.44 11.62 -35.50
N PRO A 255 17.38 12.06 -34.24
CA PRO A 255 17.63 13.44 -33.92
C PRO A 255 19.07 13.84 -34.14
N THR A 256 19.26 15.15 -34.28
CA THR A 256 20.53 15.78 -34.60
C THR A 256 21.63 15.37 -33.62
N GLY A 257 22.63 14.64 -34.13
CA GLY A 257 23.78 14.16 -33.34
C GLY A 257 23.69 12.71 -32.87
N MET A 258 22.57 12.01 -33.07
CA MET A 258 22.45 10.58 -32.79
C MET A 258 22.80 9.75 -34.04
N PRO A 259 23.78 8.83 -33.97
CA PRO A 259 24.07 7.89 -35.05
C PRO A 259 22.86 7.01 -35.37
N LYS A 260 22.57 6.81 -36.65
CA LYS A 260 21.37 6.11 -37.13
C LYS A 260 21.32 4.65 -36.66
N ASP A 261 22.47 4.00 -36.55
CA ASP A 261 22.64 2.65 -36.01
C ASP A 261 22.27 2.50 -34.52
N LEU A 262 22.30 3.60 -33.77
CA LEU A 262 21.84 3.66 -32.38
C LEU A 262 20.34 3.97 -32.27
N PHE A 263 19.78 4.65 -33.27
CA PHE A 263 18.37 5.02 -33.35
C PHE A 263 17.47 3.88 -33.84
N ASP A 264 17.97 3.06 -34.76
CA ASP A 264 17.24 1.93 -35.35
C ASP A 264 17.21 0.66 -34.45
N LYS A 265 17.76 0.72 -33.22
CA LYS A 265 17.85 -0.39 -32.25
C LYS A 265 16.90 -0.21 -31.06
#